data_AF-A0A090QRA6-F1
#
_entry.id   AF-A0A090QRA6-F1
#
_cell.length_a   1.000
_cell.length_b   1.000
_cell.length_c   1.000
_cell.angle_alpha   90.00
_cell.angle_beta   90.00
_cell.angle_gamma   90.00
#
_symmetry.space_group_name_H-M   'P 1'
#
loop_
_entity.id
_entity.type
_entity.pdbx_description
1 polymer ?
#
loop_
_entity_poly.entity_id
_entity_poly.type
_entity_poly.pdbx_seq_one_letter_code
_entity_poly.pdbx_strand_id
1 'polypeptide(L)'
;MITDKLVSLDPEHKAQYEANLIAFTQAVKSATAEISASLKPVADHGYFVFHDGYGYFEEAFQLNKLGHFTVEPDRRPGAKTLINIRASLKDAQAQCVFSEPQFTPAVVNSVVRGTDVKWVCWIRWQQTFLKGQMATRSTCVS
;
A
#
# COMPACT_ATOMS: atom_id res chain seq x y z
N MET A 1 3.25 22.92 14.38
CA MET A 1 3.32 22.35 13.02
C MET A 1 4.60 22.82 12.33
N ILE A 2 5.01 22.22 11.21
CA ILE A 2 6.21 22.65 10.46
C ILE A 2 6.08 24.12 10.04
N THR A 3 4.91 24.52 9.53
CA THR A 3 4.61 25.90 9.15
C THR A 3 4.84 26.89 10.31
N ASP A 4 4.30 26.61 11.51
CA ASP A 4 4.50 27.47 12.68
C ASP A 4 5.99 27.62 13.03
N LYS A 5 6.75 26.54 12.88
CA LYS A 5 8.19 26.56 13.14
C LYS A 5 8.93 27.42 12.12
N LEU A 6 8.58 27.32 10.83
CA LEU A 6 9.14 28.16 9.77
C LEU A 6 8.80 29.64 10.00
N VAL A 7 7.55 29.96 10.33
CA VAL A 7 7.13 31.33 10.67
C VAL A 7 7.90 31.91 11.86
N SER A 8 8.21 31.09 12.87
CA SER A 8 9.00 31.54 14.03
C SER A 8 10.47 31.82 13.73
N LEU A 9 11.04 31.11 12.75
CA LEU A 9 12.44 31.23 12.36
C LEU A 9 12.66 32.28 11.27
N ASP A 10 11.64 32.52 10.45
CA ASP A 10 11.69 33.42 9.30
C ASP A 10 10.34 34.16 9.15
N PRO A 11 10.12 35.22 9.96
CA PRO A 11 8.85 35.93 9.98
C PRO A 11 8.55 36.71 8.69
N GLU A 12 9.58 37.09 7.93
CA GLU A 12 9.44 37.87 6.70
C GLU A 12 8.67 37.07 5.62
N HIS A 13 8.83 35.74 5.59
CA HIS A 13 8.16 34.85 4.63
C HIS A 13 6.86 34.22 5.17
N LYS A 14 6.35 34.69 6.32
CA LYS A 14 5.16 34.13 6.98
C LYS A 14 3.97 33.93 6.01
N ALA A 15 3.63 34.96 5.24
CA ALA A 15 2.49 34.92 4.33
C ALA A 15 2.64 33.82 3.26
N GLN A 16 3.87 33.58 2.79
CA GLN A 16 4.16 32.52 1.83
C GLN A 16 4.00 31.14 2.47
N TYR A 17 4.50 30.93 3.69
CA TYR A 17 4.35 29.65 4.40
C TYR A 17 2.88 29.32 4.68
N GLU A 18 2.08 30.31 5.07
CA GLU A 18 0.64 30.14 5.29
C GLU A 18 -0.10 29.83 3.99
N ALA A 19 0.21 30.54 2.90
CA ALA A 19 -0.37 30.26 1.57
C ALA A 19 -0.03 28.84 1.08
N ASN A 20 1.22 28.41 1.26
CA ASN A 20 1.66 27.06 0.91
C ASN A 20 0.93 25.99 1.73
N LEU A 21 0.71 26.21 3.03
CA LEU A 21 -0.04 25.30 3.88
C LEU A 21 -1.49 25.14 3.40
N ILE A 22 -2.15 26.24 3.02
CA ILE A 22 -3.51 26.22 2.49
C ILE A 22 -3.55 25.40 1.20
N ALA A 23 -2.65 25.70 0.24
CA ALA A 23 -2.57 24.98 -1.03
C ALA A 23 -2.30 23.48 -0.83
N PHE A 24 -1.33 23.13 0.03
CA PHE A 24 -1.01 21.75 0.36
C PHE A 24 -2.22 21.02 0.96
N THR A 25 -2.92 21.64 1.91
CA THR A 25 -4.10 21.06 2.56
C THR A 25 -5.23 20.80 1.55
N GLN A 26 -5.43 21.72 0.60
CA GLN A 26 -6.41 21.52 -0.48
C GLN A 26 -6.00 20.38 -1.41
N ALA A 27 -4.73 20.30 -1.79
CA ALA A 27 -4.21 19.23 -2.64
C ALA A 27 -4.35 17.85 -1.97
N VAL A 28 -4.04 17.74 -0.68
CA VAL A 28 -4.24 16.50 0.10
C VAL A 28 -5.71 16.10 0.11
N LYS A 29 -6.64 17.04 0.36
CA LYS A 29 -8.08 16.74 0.33
C LYS A 29 -8.55 16.22 -1.03
N SER A 30 -8.09 16.82 -2.13
CA SER A 30 -8.43 16.35 -3.48
C SER A 30 -7.89 14.94 -3.72
N ALA A 31 -6.60 14.72 -3.43
CA ALA A 31 -5.96 13.42 -3.60
C ALA A 31 -6.64 12.34 -2.75
N THR A 32 -7.01 12.63 -1.51
CA THR A 32 -7.75 11.70 -0.65
C THR A 32 -9.11 11.33 -1.27
N ALA A 33 -9.86 12.28 -1.81
CA ALA A 33 -11.14 12.01 -2.46
C ALA A 33 -10.98 11.14 -3.72
N GLU A 34 -9.97 11.44 -4.55
CA GLU A 34 -9.65 10.66 -5.76
C GLU A 34 -9.22 9.23 -5.42
N ILE A 35 -8.33 9.07 -4.44
CA ILE A 35 -7.89 7.76 -3.95
C ILE A 35 -9.08 6.97 -3.40
N SER A 36 -9.91 7.58 -2.56
CA SER A 36 -11.09 6.94 -2.00
C SER A 36 -12.04 6.45 -3.10
N ALA A 37 -12.32 7.27 -4.12
CA ALA A 37 -13.15 6.88 -5.25
C ALA A 37 -12.56 5.71 -6.05
N SER A 38 -11.24 5.70 -6.24
CA SER A 38 -10.54 4.64 -6.98
C SER A 38 -10.48 3.31 -6.23
N LEU A 39 -10.41 3.34 -4.90
CA LEU A 39 -10.28 2.16 -4.05
C LEU A 39 -11.62 1.58 -3.60
N LYS A 40 -12.68 2.39 -3.58
CA LYS A 40 -14.03 1.96 -3.18
C LYS A 40 -14.52 0.66 -3.86
N PRO A 41 -14.29 0.41 -5.16
CA PRO A 41 -14.73 -0.83 -5.81
C PRO A 41 -14.02 -2.09 -5.30
N VAL A 42 -12.89 -1.95 -4.61
CA VAL A 42 -12.06 -3.07 -4.13
C VAL A 42 -11.89 -3.08 -2.62
N ALA A 43 -12.60 -2.22 -1.88
CA ALA A 43 -12.43 -2.07 -0.43
C ALA A 43 -12.66 -3.39 0.34
N ASP A 44 -13.66 -4.18 -0.08
CA ASP A 44 -14.01 -5.46 0.55
C ASP A 44 -13.10 -6.63 0.12
N HIS A 45 -12.24 -6.42 -0.88
CA HIS A 45 -11.40 -7.46 -1.45
C HIS A 45 -10.20 -7.72 -0.53
N GLY A 46 -10.17 -8.90 0.08
CA GLY A 46 -9.07 -9.31 0.95
C GLY A 46 -7.73 -9.38 0.22
N TYR A 47 -6.67 -8.90 0.87
CA TYR A 47 -5.30 -9.04 0.38
C TYR A 47 -4.28 -9.26 1.49
N PHE A 48 -3.11 -9.76 1.11
CA PHE A 48 -1.94 -9.88 1.98
C PHE A 48 -0.80 -8.98 1.48
N VAL A 49 -0.07 -8.35 2.40
CA VAL A 49 1.14 -7.56 2.12
C VAL A 49 2.38 -8.30 2.59
N PHE A 50 3.54 -8.09 1.97
CA PHE A 50 4.75 -8.75 2.43
C PHE A 50 5.19 -8.25 3.82
N HIS A 51 5.24 -6.93 4.01
CA HIS A 51 5.55 -6.31 5.30
C HIS A 51 4.44 -5.36 5.78
N ASP A 52 4.32 -5.20 7.10
CA ASP A 52 3.26 -4.40 7.72
C ASP A 52 3.63 -2.90 7.78
N GLY A 53 3.55 -2.22 6.64
CA GLY A 53 3.90 -0.79 6.52
C GLY A 53 2.73 0.16 6.25
N TYR A 54 1.53 -0.37 6.01
CA TYR A 54 0.45 0.37 5.35
C TYR A 54 -0.73 0.73 6.26
N GLY A 55 -0.68 0.39 7.55
CA GLY A 55 -1.82 0.46 8.48
C GLY A 55 -2.63 1.78 8.44
N TYR A 56 -1.97 2.94 8.51
CA TYR A 56 -2.67 4.23 8.45
C TYR A 56 -3.41 4.47 7.13
N PHE A 57 -2.82 4.06 6.01
CA PHE A 57 -3.45 4.18 4.70
C PHE A 57 -4.66 3.24 4.60
N GLU A 58 -4.50 2.01 5.10
CA GLU A 58 -5.54 0.99 5.10
C GLU A 58 -6.74 1.40 5.94
N GLU A 59 -6.49 1.97 7.13
CA GLU A 59 -7.52 2.50 8.00
C GLU A 59 -8.23 3.70 7.36
N ALA A 60 -7.48 4.66 6.81
CA ALA A 60 -8.03 5.86 6.20
C ALA A 60 -8.93 5.55 4.99
N PHE A 61 -8.63 4.49 4.23
CA PHE A 61 -9.38 4.09 3.04
C PHE A 61 -10.23 2.82 3.23
N GLN A 62 -10.37 2.32 4.46
CA GLN A 62 -11.17 1.15 4.83
C GLN A 62 -10.85 -0.10 4.00
N LEU A 63 -9.58 -0.39 3.84
CA LEU A 63 -9.10 -1.52 3.06
C LEU A 63 -9.07 -2.82 3.87
N ASN A 64 -9.45 -3.94 3.23
CA ASN A 64 -9.51 -5.26 3.86
C ASN A 64 -8.15 -6.00 3.83
N LYS A 65 -7.18 -5.55 4.62
CA LYS A 65 -5.93 -6.31 4.85
C LYS A 65 -6.21 -7.53 5.72
N LEU A 66 -5.92 -8.72 5.20
CA LEU A 66 -6.05 -9.98 5.95
C LEU A 66 -4.81 -10.32 6.79
N GLY A 67 -3.65 -9.79 6.41
CA GLY A 67 -2.42 -9.95 7.17
C GLY A 67 -1.16 -9.64 6.38
N HIS A 68 -0.02 -9.99 6.97
CA HIS A 68 1.30 -9.80 6.38
C HIS A 68 2.18 -11.05 6.52
N PHE A 69 3.23 -11.15 5.69
CA PHE A 69 4.18 -12.27 5.76
C PHE A 69 5.17 -12.08 6.92
N THR A 70 5.75 -10.89 7.04
CA THR A 70 6.71 -10.57 8.10
C THR A 70 6.52 -9.14 8.61
N VAL A 71 6.86 -8.91 9.88
CA VAL A 71 6.95 -7.54 10.43
C VAL A 71 8.29 -6.91 10.03
N GLU A 72 9.37 -7.70 10.12
CA GLU A 72 10.72 -7.30 9.74
C GLU A 72 11.08 -7.90 8.38
N PRO A 73 11.31 -7.08 7.37
CA PRO A 73 11.47 -7.60 6.02
C PRO A 73 12.74 -8.46 5.81
N ASP A 74 13.76 -8.23 6.62
CA ASP A 74 15.01 -9.00 6.63
C ASP A 74 14.85 -10.38 7.30
N ARG A 75 13.74 -10.58 8.02
CA ARG A 75 13.47 -11.82 8.73
C ARG A 75 12.55 -12.71 7.91
N ARG A 76 12.94 -13.98 7.75
CA ARG A 76 12.11 -14.95 7.04
C ARG A 76 10.80 -15.20 7.79
N PRO A 77 9.66 -15.24 7.09
CA PRO A 77 8.38 -15.60 7.71
C PRO A 77 8.42 -17.02 8.25
N GLY A 78 7.81 -17.22 9.42
CA GLY A 78 7.70 -18.54 10.04
C GLY A 78 6.79 -19.48 9.26
N ALA A 79 7.04 -20.80 9.37
CA ALA A 79 6.26 -21.82 8.66
C ALA A 79 4.76 -21.77 8.98
N LYS A 80 4.39 -21.48 10.24
CA LYS A 80 2.99 -21.33 10.67
C LYS A 80 2.28 -20.19 9.93
N THR A 81 2.94 -19.04 9.76
CA THR A 81 2.41 -17.90 9.02
C THR A 81 2.16 -18.27 7.57
N LEU A 82 3.10 -18.98 6.92
CA LEU A 82 2.95 -19.43 5.53
C LEU A 82 1.77 -20.40 5.35
N ILE A 83 1.55 -21.31 6.31
CA ILE A 83 0.41 -22.23 6.29
C ILE A 83 -0.91 -21.47 6.39
N ASN A 84 -1.01 -20.51 7.31
CA ASN A 84 -2.21 -19.69 7.49
C ASN A 84 -2.54 -18.89 6.22
N ILE A 85 -1.54 -18.20 5.64
CA ILE A 85 -1.73 -17.45 4.40
C ILE A 85 -2.18 -18.37 3.28
N ARG A 86 -1.54 -19.54 3.13
CA ARG A 86 -1.92 -20.51 2.08
C ARG A 86 -3.35 -21.04 2.26
N ALA A 87 -3.82 -21.22 3.50
CA ALA A 87 -5.21 -21.59 3.78
C ALA A 87 -6.18 -20.47 3.34
N SER A 88 -5.93 -19.22 3.76
CA SER A 88 -6.76 -18.07 3.36
C SER A 88 -6.80 -17.83 1.85
N LEU A 89 -5.69 -18.11 1.13
CA LEU A 89 -5.66 -18.04 -0.33
C LEU A 89 -6.48 -19.16 -1.00
N LYS A 90 -6.50 -20.36 -0.41
CA LYS A 90 -7.30 -21.50 -0.92
C LYS A 90 -8.78 -21.32 -0.67
N ASP A 91 -9.15 -20.72 0.46
CA ASP A 91 -10.54 -20.45 0.84
C ASP A 91 -11.12 -19.23 0.09
N ALA A 92 -10.40 -18.72 -0.92
CA ALA A 92 -10.74 -17.56 -1.75
C ALA A 92 -11.02 -16.27 -0.96
N GLN A 93 -10.53 -16.18 0.28
CA GLN A 93 -10.69 -14.99 1.11
C GLN A 93 -9.79 -13.84 0.63
N ALA A 94 -8.68 -14.16 -0.04
CA ALA A 94 -7.75 -13.19 -0.61
C ALA A 94 -7.72 -13.24 -2.14
N GLN A 95 -7.79 -12.07 -2.77
CA GLN A 95 -7.71 -11.92 -4.24
C GLN A 95 -6.33 -11.49 -4.75
N CYS A 96 -5.53 -10.87 -3.88
CA CYS A 96 -4.22 -10.35 -4.23
C CYS A 96 -3.18 -10.63 -3.14
N VAL A 97 -1.96 -10.94 -3.58
CA VAL A 97 -0.76 -10.90 -2.73
C VAL A 97 0.16 -9.82 -3.25
N PHE A 98 0.53 -8.92 -2.36
CA PHE A 98 1.33 -7.76 -2.63
C PHE A 98 2.77 -7.95 -2.17
N SER A 99 3.70 -7.97 -3.12
CA SER A 99 5.13 -8.06 -2.87
C SER A 99 5.86 -6.77 -3.21
N GLU A 100 7.00 -6.55 -2.57
CA GLU A 100 7.89 -5.45 -2.90
C GLU A 100 9.16 -5.94 -3.59
N PRO A 101 9.70 -5.18 -4.56
CA PRO A 101 10.90 -5.56 -5.33
C PRO A 101 12.12 -5.88 -4.48
N GLN A 102 12.21 -5.25 -3.32
CA GLN A 102 13.31 -5.41 -2.37
C GLN A 102 13.28 -6.76 -1.62
N PHE A 103 12.22 -7.58 -1.76
CA PHE A 103 12.10 -8.89 -1.10
C PHE A 103 12.04 -10.05 -2.08
N THR A 104 12.60 -11.19 -1.66
CA THR A 104 12.83 -12.34 -2.54
C THR A 104 11.51 -12.99 -3.00
N PRO A 105 11.28 -13.11 -4.33
CA PRO A 105 10.08 -13.71 -4.89
C PRO A 105 9.83 -15.17 -4.47
N ALA A 106 10.86 -15.88 -4.01
CA ALA A 106 10.79 -17.31 -3.70
C ALA A 106 9.73 -17.66 -2.64
N VAL A 107 9.61 -16.83 -1.59
CA VAL A 107 8.63 -17.05 -0.51
C VAL A 107 7.21 -16.84 -1.03
N VAL A 108 6.97 -15.75 -1.77
CA VAL A 108 5.64 -15.45 -2.34
C VAL A 108 5.24 -16.50 -3.37
N ASN A 109 6.17 -16.92 -4.23
CA ASN A 109 5.97 -18.01 -5.19
C ASN A 109 5.61 -19.33 -4.51
N SER A 110 6.18 -19.64 -3.33
CA SER A 110 5.84 -20.87 -2.61
C SER A 110 4.39 -20.87 -2.11
N VAL A 111 3.85 -19.69 -1.78
CA VAL A 111 2.54 -19.54 -1.18
C VAL A 111 1.44 -19.42 -2.23
N VAL A 112 1.70 -18.74 -3.35
CA VAL A 112 0.73 -18.57 -4.46
C VAL A 112 0.67 -19.81 -5.37
N ARG A 113 1.72 -20.64 -5.43
CA ARG A 113 1.76 -21.84 -6.29
C ARG A 113 0.62 -22.82 -5.98
N GLY A 114 -0.20 -23.10 -6.99
CA GLY A 114 -1.37 -24.00 -6.90
C GLY A 114 -2.64 -23.30 -6.39
N THR A 115 -2.70 -21.97 -6.48
CA THR A 115 -3.90 -21.16 -6.22
C THR A 115 -4.18 -20.26 -7.44
N ASP A 116 -5.43 -19.83 -7.62
CA ASP A 116 -5.82 -18.90 -8.70
C ASP A 116 -5.56 -17.42 -8.34
N VAL A 117 -4.85 -17.17 -7.24
CA VAL A 117 -4.65 -15.82 -6.70
C VAL A 117 -3.67 -15.01 -7.55
N LYS A 118 -4.02 -13.74 -7.80
CA LYS A 118 -3.19 -12.83 -8.58
C LYS A 118 -2.02 -12.33 -7.73
N TRP A 119 -0.80 -12.53 -8.22
CA TRP A 119 0.41 -11.96 -7.65
C TRP A 119 0.67 -10.57 -8.24
N VAL A 120 0.76 -9.54 -7.40
CA VAL A 120 0.88 -8.13 -7.83
C VAL A 120 2.04 -7.43 -7.10
N CYS A 121 2.87 -6.69 -7.83
CA CYS A 121 3.94 -5.87 -7.25
C CYS A 121 3.43 -4.52 -6.76
N TRP A 122 3.69 -4.13 -5.52
CA TRP A 122 3.26 -2.83 -4.97
C TRP A 122 3.97 -1.63 -5.61
N ILE A 123 5.31 -1.69 -5.76
CA ILE A 123 6.08 -0.54 -6.26
C ILE A 123 5.67 -0.16 -7.69
N ARG A 124 5.29 -1.15 -8.52
CA ARG A 124 4.77 -0.86 -9.86
C ARG A 124 3.37 -0.25 -9.80
N TRP A 125 2.53 -0.66 -8.85
CA TRP A 125 1.21 -0.08 -8.64
C TRP A 125 1.28 1.37 -8.15
N GLN A 126 2.15 1.69 -7.19
CA GLN A 126 2.33 3.04 -6.64
C GLN A 126 2.81 4.04 -7.72
N GLN A 127 3.76 3.64 -8.57
CA GLN A 127 4.21 4.48 -9.69
C GLN A 127 3.16 4.65 -10.79
N THR A 128 2.30 3.65 -11.01
CA THR A 128 1.27 3.69 -12.05
C THR A 128 0.06 4.52 -11.58
N PHE A 129 -0.28 4.40 -10.28
CA PHE A 129 -1.31 5.19 -9.61
C PHE A 129 -0.95 6.68 -9.55
N LEU A 130 0.29 7.02 -9.15
CA LEU A 130 0.78 8.41 -9.18
C LEU A 130 0.87 9.00 -10.60
N LYS A 131 0.87 8.17 -11.65
CA LYS A 131 0.90 8.58 -13.06
C LYS A 131 -0.48 8.54 -13.74
N GLY A 132 -1.57 8.24 -13.00
CA GLY A 132 -2.93 8.25 -13.54
C GLY A 132 -3.21 7.17 -14.61
N GLN A 133 -2.40 6.10 -14.67
CA GLN A 133 -2.62 5.00 -15.61
C GLN A 133 -3.38 3.86 -14.91
N MET A 134 -4.44 3.32 -15.55
CA MET A 134 -5.07 2.09 -15.06
C MET A 134 -4.04 0.97 -15.12
N ALA A 135 -3.83 0.29 -13.99
CA ALA A 135 -2.88 -0.81 -13.87
C ALA A 135 -3.34 -2.03 -14.68
N THR A 136 -3.08 -2.02 -15.98
CA THR A 136 -3.22 -3.20 -16.84
C THR A 136 -2.00 -4.10 -16.66
N ARG A 137 -2.19 -5.18 -15.89
CA ARG A 137 -1.24 -6.29 -15.68
C ARG A 137 0.19 -5.88 -15.28
N SER A 138 0.37 -5.66 -13.99
CA SER A 138 1.71 -5.69 -13.38
C SER A 138 2.00 -7.09 -12.84
N THR A 139 2.25 -8.06 -13.73
CA THR A 139 2.92 -9.30 -13.31
C THR A 139 4.33 -8.94 -12.85
N CYS A 140 4.69 -9.36 -11.64
CA CYS A 140 6.09 -9.44 -11.23
C CYS A 140 6.77 -10.45 -12.16
N VAL A 141 7.45 -9.97 -13.20
CA VAL A 141 8.37 -10.80 -13.95
C VAL A 141 9.70 -10.72 -13.22
N SER A 142 10.22 -11.89 -12.85
CA SER A 142 11.58 -12.14 -12.36
C SER A 142 12.64 -11.53 -13.26
#